data_AF-A0A0U1HX35-F1
#
_entry.id   AF-A0A0U1HX35-F1
#
_cell.length_a   1.000
_cell.length_b   1.000
_cell.length_c   1.000
_cell.angle_alpha   90.00
_cell.angle_beta   90.00
_cell.angle_gamma   90.00
#
_symmetry.space_group_name_H-M   'P 1'
#
loop_
_entity.id
_entity.type
_entity.pdbx_description
1 polymer ?
#
loop_
_entity_poly.entity_id
_entity_poly.type
_entity_poly.pdbx_seq_one_letter_code
_entity_poly.pdbx_strand_id
1 'polypeptide(L)'
;MTIIKAPSIGDAVYQGPQGNLSLAEGQIILKSAAAGDVIEFLEMPIGMRIYGVSVVSEALGAGVTVEVKSGDTSLVAAASHAAAVAKNVPVVPYSTQTAGEKVIAVIAGGAASGRLIVNILYVPVGY
;
A
#
# COMPACT_ATOMS: atom_id res chain seq x y z
N MET A 1 -4.46 17.85 3.69
CA MET A 1 -4.38 16.39 3.83
C MET A 1 -5.78 15.83 3.76
N THR A 2 -6.09 15.14 2.68
CA THR A 2 -7.34 14.42 2.47
C THR A 2 -7.08 12.92 2.55
N ILE A 3 -8.02 12.17 3.13
CA ILE A 3 -7.99 10.71 3.10
C ILE A 3 -8.80 10.23 1.90
N ILE A 4 -8.16 9.49 1.00
CA ILE A 4 -8.75 8.88 -0.17
C ILE A 4 -8.85 7.39 0.08
N LYS A 5 -10.06 6.83 0.00
CA LYS A 5 -10.27 5.39 0.23
C LYS A 5 -10.27 4.63 -1.10
N ALA A 6 -9.38 3.66 -1.24
CA ALA A 6 -9.45 2.72 -2.35
C ALA A 6 -10.69 1.82 -2.18
N PRO A 7 -11.30 1.33 -3.28
CA PRO A 7 -12.41 0.38 -3.20
C PRO A 7 -12.11 -0.85 -2.32
N SER A 8 -10.85 -1.30 -2.32
CA SER A 8 -10.39 -2.48 -1.58
C SER A 8 -10.34 -2.29 -0.05
N ILE A 9 -10.51 -1.08 0.49
CA ILE A 9 -10.39 -0.86 1.94
C ILE A 9 -11.47 -1.59 2.74
N GLY A 10 -12.60 -1.91 2.11
CA GLY A 10 -13.69 -2.67 2.72
C GLY A 10 -13.56 -4.18 2.51
N ASP A 11 -12.58 -4.64 1.74
CA ASP A 11 -12.42 -6.06 1.44
C ASP A 11 -11.74 -6.77 2.61
N ALA A 12 -12.27 -7.95 2.95
CA ALA A 12 -11.70 -8.77 3.99
C ALA A 12 -10.35 -9.35 3.52
N VAL A 13 -9.27 -9.05 4.25
CA VAL A 13 -7.97 -9.68 4.03
C VAL A 13 -8.01 -11.12 4.51
N TYR A 14 -7.61 -12.04 3.62
CA TYR A 14 -7.68 -13.48 3.86
C TYR A 14 -6.75 -13.93 5.01
N GLN A 15 -7.32 -14.66 5.98
CA GLN A 15 -6.62 -15.23 7.14
C GLN A 15 -6.58 -16.76 7.06
N GLY A 16 -6.18 -17.29 5.90
CA GLY A 16 -6.13 -18.74 5.69
C GLY A 16 -5.27 -19.49 6.72
N PRO A 17 -5.21 -20.83 6.62
CA PRO A 17 -4.37 -21.66 7.48
C PRO A 17 -2.97 -21.06 7.65
N GLN A 18 -2.50 -20.99 8.91
CA GLN A 18 -1.22 -20.36 9.25
C GLN A 18 -0.08 -20.95 8.40
N GLY A 19 0.81 -20.07 7.94
CA GLY A 19 1.95 -20.47 7.10
C GLY A 19 1.73 -20.33 5.59
N ASN A 20 0.51 -20.11 5.11
CA ASN A 20 0.25 -19.89 3.69
C ASN A 20 0.68 -18.50 3.23
N LEU A 21 1.55 -18.47 2.22
CA LEU A 21 1.90 -17.23 1.51
C LEU A 21 0.68 -16.76 0.71
N SER A 22 0.24 -15.55 1.04
CA SER A 22 -0.96 -14.93 0.50
C SER A 22 -0.63 -13.56 -0.09
N LEU A 23 -1.50 -13.10 -0.98
CA LEU A 23 -1.38 -11.79 -1.61
C LEU A 23 -2.70 -11.04 -1.46
N ALA A 24 -2.63 -9.79 -1.00
CA ALA A 24 -3.76 -8.86 -1.01
C ALA A 24 -3.45 -7.73 -1.98
N GLU A 25 -4.42 -7.39 -2.82
CA GLU A 25 -4.32 -6.33 -3.83
C GLU A 25 -5.17 -5.15 -3.40
N GLY A 26 -4.58 -3.96 -3.40
CA GLY A 26 -5.31 -2.70 -3.34
C GLY A 26 -5.06 -1.88 -4.60
N GLN A 27 -6.11 -1.29 -5.17
CA GLN A 27 -6.02 -0.50 -6.40
C GLN A 27 -6.90 0.73 -6.37
N ILE A 28 -6.46 1.82 -7.00
CA ILE A 28 -7.24 3.06 -7.13
C ILE A 28 -6.87 3.81 -8.41
N ILE A 29 -7.83 4.58 -8.95
CA ILE A 29 -7.58 5.60 -9.98
C ILE A 29 -7.64 6.99 -9.31
N LEU A 30 -6.49 7.65 -9.23
CA LEU A 30 -6.36 8.98 -8.65
C LEU A 30 -6.85 10.05 -9.64
N LYS A 31 -7.53 11.08 -9.10
CA LYS A 31 -8.02 12.23 -9.85
C LYS A 31 -7.47 13.52 -9.23
N SER A 32 -6.20 13.80 -9.49
CA SER A 32 -5.48 14.96 -8.93
C SER A 32 -5.36 14.94 -7.39
N ALA A 33 -4.94 13.81 -6.82
CA ALA A 33 -4.58 13.72 -5.40
C ALA A 33 -3.42 14.68 -5.10
N ALA A 34 -3.58 15.55 -4.10
CA ALA A 34 -2.60 16.58 -3.78
C ALA A 34 -1.44 16.02 -2.95
N ALA A 35 -0.33 16.76 -2.91
CA ALA A 35 0.74 16.44 -1.98
C ALA A 35 0.24 16.49 -0.53
N GLY A 36 0.60 15.48 0.25
CA GLY A 36 0.13 15.26 1.61
C GLY A 36 -1.20 14.50 1.71
N ASP A 37 -1.80 14.07 0.59
CA ASP A 37 -2.96 13.17 0.63
C ASP A 37 -2.53 11.74 0.95
N VAL A 38 -3.41 11.04 1.65
CA VAL A 38 -3.21 9.65 2.10
C VAL A 38 -4.23 8.76 1.44
N ILE A 39 -3.77 7.70 0.78
CA ILE A 39 -4.61 6.68 0.17
C ILE A 39 -4.66 5.48 1.11
N GLU A 40 -5.84 5.07 1.55
CA GLU A 40 -6.04 3.84 2.33
C GLU A 40 -6.40 2.69 1.37
N PHE A 41 -5.58 1.63 1.34
CA PHE A 41 -5.76 0.49 0.42
C PHE A 41 -6.42 -0.72 1.07
N LEU A 42 -5.85 -1.16 2.20
CA LEU A 42 -6.23 -2.41 2.87
C LEU A 42 -6.27 -2.17 4.37
N GLU A 43 -7.23 -2.81 5.03
CA GLU A 43 -7.29 -2.89 6.48
C GLU A 43 -6.80 -4.27 6.91
N MET A 44 -5.62 -4.31 7.51
CA MET A 44 -4.94 -5.55 7.87
C MET A 44 -5.37 -6.04 9.26
N PRO A 45 -5.66 -7.34 9.41
CA PRO A 45 -5.77 -7.98 10.72
C PRO A 45 -4.46 -7.88 11.51
N ILE A 46 -4.50 -8.18 12.81
CA ILE A 46 -3.29 -8.33 13.63
C ILE A 46 -2.55 -9.62 13.27
N GLY A 47 -1.22 -9.64 13.38
CA GLY A 47 -0.43 -10.87 13.19
C GLY A 47 -0.29 -11.28 11.72
N MET A 48 -0.38 -10.31 10.80
CA MET A 48 -0.13 -10.52 9.37
C MET A 48 1.33 -10.16 9.10
N ARG A 49 2.15 -11.17 8.77
CA ARG A 49 3.57 -10.95 8.51
C ARG A 49 3.82 -10.62 7.05
N ILE A 50 4.13 -9.36 6.78
CA ILE A 50 4.41 -8.81 5.45
C ILE A 50 5.88 -9.09 5.08
N TYR A 51 6.13 -9.62 3.88
CA TYR A 51 7.46 -9.94 3.36
C TYR A 51 7.83 -9.11 2.12
N GLY A 52 6.85 -8.55 1.43
CA GLY A 52 7.10 -7.74 0.26
C GLY A 52 5.91 -6.91 -0.16
N VAL A 53 6.21 -5.87 -0.94
CA VAL A 53 5.24 -4.97 -1.53
C VAL A 53 5.51 -4.84 -3.01
N SER A 54 4.52 -5.14 -3.84
CA SER A 54 4.56 -4.76 -5.26
C SER A 54 3.87 -3.42 -5.43
N VAL A 55 4.54 -2.48 -6.11
CA VAL A 55 3.97 -1.17 -6.44
C VAL A 55 3.91 -1.06 -7.96
N VAL A 56 2.69 -0.89 -8.47
CA VAL A 56 2.44 -0.71 -9.91
C VAL A 56 1.67 0.58 -10.11
N SER A 57 2.13 1.45 -10.99
CA SER A 57 1.42 2.67 -11.33
C SER A 57 1.60 3.05 -12.79
N GLU A 58 0.66 3.83 -13.29
CA GLU A 58 0.88 4.65 -14.48
C GLU A 58 1.85 5.80 -14.17
N ALA A 59 2.16 6.63 -15.17
CA ALA A 59 2.84 7.90 -14.92
C ALA A 59 1.87 8.82 -14.16
N LEU A 60 2.12 9.01 -12.87
CA LEU A 60 1.19 9.71 -11.97
C LEU A 60 1.27 11.24 -12.09
N GLY A 61 2.39 11.76 -12.58
CA GLY A 61 2.60 13.19 -12.79
C GLY A 61 4.03 13.64 -12.48
N ALA A 62 4.43 14.77 -13.04
CA ALA A 62 5.76 15.33 -12.81
C ALA A 62 5.98 15.66 -11.32
N GLY A 63 7.10 15.19 -10.76
CA GLY A 63 7.46 15.44 -9.37
C GLY A 63 6.61 14.68 -8.33
N VAL A 64 5.72 13.77 -8.75
CA VAL A 64 4.96 12.92 -7.82
C VAL A 64 5.88 11.88 -7.21
N THR A 65 5.87 11.77 -5.88
CA THR A 65 6.49 10.67 -5.15
C THR A 65 5.47 9.93 -4.31
N VAL A 66 5.63 8.62 -4.17
CA VAL A 66 4.75 7.76 -3.38
C VAL A 66 5.58 6.97 -2.38
N GLU A 67 5.21 7.05 -1.11
CA GLU A 67 5.67 6.17 -0.02
C GLU A 67 4.55 5.19 0.33
N VAL A 68 4.87 3.92 0.58
CA VAL A 68 3.89 2.92 1.05
C VAL A 68 4.20 2.53 2.49
N LYS A 69 3.19 2.55 3.35
CA LYS A 69 3.32 2.28 4.78
C LYS A 69 2.28 1.25 5.24
N SER A 70 2.57 0.60 6.36
CA SER A 70 1.59 -0.12 7.19
C SER A 70 1.64 0.49 8.58
N GLY A 71 0.54 1.13 9.00
CA GLY A 71 0.55 2.01 10.17
C GLY A 71 1.65 3.07 10.04
N ASP A 72 2.52 3.15 11.05
CA ASP A 72 3.66 4.08 11.04
C ASP A 72 4.91 3.53 10.32
N THR A 73 4.94 2.23 10.03
CA THR A 73 6.09 1.55 9.42
C THR A 73 6.16 1.82 7.92
N SER A 74 7.26 2.40 7.46
CA SER A 74 7.56 2.54 6.03
C SER A 74 7.94 1.18 5.44
N LEU A 75 7.12 0.69 4.50
CA LEU A 75 7.39 -0.57 3.78
C LEU A 75 8.18 -0.30 2.50
N VAL A 76 7.80 0.77 1.77
CA VAL A 76 8.50 1.23 0.57
C VAL A 76 8.73 2.73 0.71
N ALA A 77 9.99 3.13 0.77
CA ALA A 77 10.38 4.53 0.85
C ALA A 77 9.85 5.34 -0.34
N ALA A 78 9.66 6.64 -0.12
CA ALA A 78 9.21 7.57 -1.14
C ALA A 78 10.06 7.47 -2.41
N ALA A 79 9.42 7.17 -3.54
CA ALA A 79 10.08 7.06 -4.84
C ALA A 79 9.30 7.84 -5.91
N SER A 80 9.97 8.21 -7.00
CA SER A 80 9.32 8.94 -8.11
C SER A 80 8.35 8.05 -8.87
N HIS A 81 7.18 8.63 -9.20
CA HIS A 81 6.15 8.07 -10.08
C HIS A 81 5.87 8.98 -11.28
N ALA A 82 6.87 9.78 -11.69
CA ALA A 82 6.77 10.62 -12.88
C ALA A 82 6.68 9.82 -14.20
N ALA A 83 7.15 8.58 -14.18
CA ALA A 83 6.94 7.58 -15.23
C ALA A 83 6.18 6.38 -14.65
N ALA A 84 5.71 5.48 -15.53
CA ALA A 84 5.08 4.24 -15.08
C ALA A 84 6.06 3.41 -14.23
N VAL A 85 5.55 2.83 -13.14
CA VAL A 85 6.32 2.02 -12.20
C VAL A 85 5.72 0.63 -12.17
N ALA A 86 6.58 -0.39 -12.21
CA ALA A 86 6.22 -1.78 -11.94
C ALA A 86 7.38 -2.44 -11.22
N LYS A 87 7.31 -2.48 -9.88
CA LYS A 87 8.38 -3.01 -9.03
C LYS A 87 7.83 -3.95 -7.97
N ASN A 88 8.60 -4.99 -7.66
CA ASN A 88 8.38 -5.82 -6.48
C ASN A 88 9.51 -5.57 -5.49
N VAL A 89 9.17 -5.17 -4.27
CA VAL A 89 10.12 -4.72 -3.24
C VAL A 89 10.05 -5.70 -2.08
N PRO A 90 11.08 -6.54 -1.84
CA PRO A 90 11.17 -7.29 -0.60
C PRO A 90 11.40 -6.30 0.55
N VAL A 91 10.75 -6.55 1.69
CA VAL A 91 10.87 -5.71 2.88
C VAL A 91 11.45 -6.50 4.04
N VAL A 92 12.02 -5.80 5.02
CA VAL A 92 12.31 -6.43 6.32
C VAL A 92 10.97 -6.94 6.86
N PRO A 93 10.85 -8.23 7.22
CA PRO A 93 9.57 -8.78 7.59
C PRO A 93 8.93 -8.01 8.74
N TYR A 94 7.71 -7.56 8.53
CA TYR A 94 6.97 -6.73 9.47
C TYR A 94 5.63 -7.40 9.80
N SER A 95 5.35 -7.55 11.08
CA SER A 95 4.05 -8.04 11.53
C SER A 95 3.17 -6.87 11.90
N THR A 96 1.92 -6.89 11.44
CA THR A 96 0.92 -5.91 11.85
C THR A 96 0.64 -6.02 13.34
N GLN A 97 0.64 -4.87 14.01
CA GLN A 97 0.68 -4.77 15.47
C GLN A 97 -0.71 -4.59 16.08
N THR A 98 -1.66 -4.07 15.31
CA THR A 98 -3.03 -3.82 15.74
C THR A 98 -4.03 -4.35 14.73
N ALA A 99 -5.20 -4.80 15.20
CA ALA A 99 -6.30 -5.08 14.30
C ALA A 99 -6.78 -3.77 13.66
N GLY A 100 -6.97 -3.79 12.34
CA GLY A 100 -7.37 -2.60 11.61
C GLY A 100 -6.19 -1.74 11.14
N GLU A 101 -4.95 -2.25 11.23
CA GLU A 101 -3.78 -1.53 10.76
C GLU A 101 -3.86 -1.33 9.24
N LYS A 102 -3.74 -0.09 8.78
CA LYS A 102 -3.97 0.22 7.37
C LYS A 102 -2.69 0.21 6.57
N VAL A 103 -2.76 -0.41 5.40
CA VAL A 103 -1.79 -0.21 4.33
C VAL A 103 -2.19 1.07 3.60
N ILE A 104 -1.29 2.04 3.62
CA ILE A 104 -1.52 3.36 3.04
C ILE A 104 -0.43 3.72 2.04
N ALA A 105 -0.77 4.61 1.10
CA ALA A 105 0.24 5.35 0.35
C ALA A 105 0.12 6.85 0.61
N VAL A 106 1.26 7.52 0.76
CA VAL A 106 1.34 8.97 0.96
C VAL A 106 1.85 9.60 -0.32
N ILE A 107 1.09 10.54 -0.88
CA ILE A 107 1.49 11.33 -2.04
C ILE A 107 2.30 12.52 -1.57
N ALA A 108 3.40 12.81 -2.26
CA ALA A 108 4.19 14.02 -2.05
C ALA A 108 4.70 14.61 -3.36
N GLY A 109 5.20 15.85 -3.29
CA GLY A 109 5.70 16.59 -4.45
C GLY A 109 4.57 17.15 -5.32
N GLY A 110 4.35 16.56 -6.48
CA GLY A 110 3.31 16.98 -7.45
C GLY A 110 1.91 16.39 -7.16
N ALA A 111 0.90 16.86 -7.91
CA ALA A 111 -0.44 16.27 -7.88
C ALA A 111 -0.49 14.98 -8.69
N ALA A 112 -1.02 13.90 -8.10
CA ALA A 112 -1.05 12.57 -8.68
C ALA A 112 -2.38 12.27 -9.38
N SER A 113 -2.32 11.83 -10.65
CA SER A 113 -3.47 11.37 -11.43
C SER A 113 -3.12 10.08 -12.17
N GLY A 114 -4.08 9.15 -12.25
CA GLY A 114 -3.85 7.85 -12.88
C GLY A 114 -3.90 6.70 -11.88
N ARG A 115 -3.67 5.49 -12.37
CA ARG A 115 -3.83 4.28 -11.57
C ARG A 115 -2.62 3.99 -10.69
N LEU A 116 -2.90 3.61 -9.44
CA LEU A 116 -1.93 3.14 -8.45
C LEU A 116 -2.44 1.82 -7.84
N ILE A 117 -1.57 0.82 -7.81
CA ILE A 117 -1.82 -0.53 -7.28
C ILE A 117 -0.71 -0.85 -6.29
N VAL A 118 -1.10 -1.38 -5.14
CA VAL A 118 -0.22 -1.88 -4.08
C VAL A 118 -0.64 -3.30 -3.76
N ASN A 119 0.28 -4.25 -3.96
CA ASN A 119 0.06 -5.64 -3.56
C ASN A 119 0.94 -5.98 -2.36
N ILE A 120 0.34 -6.59 -1.35
CA ILE A 120 1.00 -6.98 -0.12
C ILE A 120 1.18 -8.49 -0.13
N LEU A 121 2.43 -8.93 -0.05
CA LEU A 121 2.80 -10.32 0.10
C LEU A 121 2.96 -10.62 1.59
N TYR A 122 2.13 -11.52 2.13
CA TYR A 122 2.09 -11.78 3.57
C TYR A 122 1.83 -13.25 3.91
N VAL A 123 2.08 -13.60 5.17
CA VAL A 123 1.68 -14.88 5.78
C VAL A 123 0.92 -14.58 7.07
N PRO A 124 -0.26 -15.19 7.30
CA PRO A 124 -0.90 -15.17 8.62
C PRO A 124 -0.05 -15.98 9.60
N VAL A 125 0.47 -15.35 10.67
CA VAL A 125 1.28 -16.01 11.71
C VAL A 125 0.53 -16.18 13.03
N GLY A 126 -0.68 -15.62 13.14
CA GLY A 126 -1.43 -15.58 14.40
C GLY A 126 -0.88 -14.53 15.36
N TYR A 127 -1.59 -14.38 16.48
CA TYR A 127 -1.21 -13.51 17.60
C TYR A 127 -1.16 -14.34 18.88
#